data_AF-A0A0N4YX97-F1
#
_entry.id   AF-A0A0N4YX97-F1
#
_cell.length_a   1.000
_cell.length_b   1.000
_cell.length_c   1.000
_cell.angle_alpha   90.00
_cell.angle_beta   90.00
_cell.angle_gamma   90.00
#
_symmetry.space_group_name_H-M   'P 1'
#
loop_
_entity.id
_entity.type
_entity.pdbx_description
1 polymer ?
#
loop_
_entity_poly.entity_id
_entity_poly.type
_entity_poly.pdbx_seq_one_letter_code
_entity_poly.pdbx_strand_id
1 'polypeptide(L)'
;MSPSDQAIMLTNITGDWPYSKERRALNWPLHAGIVANCLSSTLIATKISSDMVLFNPKMSLLDSIRQCPKSPFVFGVYTSGIGYYMLRQILVVPEVLTERKPCSSCVLTRNVAIALGTGIALPMVSTPYLCYYITLNRESTKYPPVSNYLDFLALSWEGTPCGRAARSLLLKLIPFQAAVAAISTYCFLWGRDRIFKSKIGNIYRCRVFDTLDADPDFAREVLVKAQMKVSLKQRMLDFLHGVPLFNGIVGKPTPESDRVRIN
;
A
#
# COMPACT_ATOMS: atom_id res chain seq x y z
N MET A 1 16.91 9.69 -21.12
CA MET A 1 16.21 8.62 -20.38
C MET A 1 14.74 8.93 -20.37
N SER A 2 13.88 7.96 -20.65
CA SER A 2 12.44 8.13 -20.44
C SER A 2 12.16 8.33 -18.93
N PRO A 3 11.12 9.09 -18.53
CA PRO A 3 10.80 9.30 -17.13
C PRO A 3 10.49 7.98 -16.39
N SER A 4 9.99 6.95 -17.09
CA SER A 4 9.78 5.61 -16.53
C SER A 4 11.10 4.87 -16.26
N ASP A 5 12.07 4.93 -17.18
CA ASP A 5 13.38 4.29 -16.98
C ASP A 5 14.16 4.98 -15.87
N GLN A 6 14.01 6.31 -15.77
CA GLN A 6 14.58 7.09 -14.69
C GLN A 6 13.98 6.68 -13.33
N ALA A 7 12.66 6.52 -13.24
CA ALA A 7 12.00 6.08 -12.01
C ALA A 7 12.39 4.65 -11.58
N ILE A 8 12.56 3.73 -12.54
CA ILE A 8 13.02 2.36 -12.28
C ILE A 8 14.46 2.36 -11.77
N MET A 9 15.34 3.11 -12.44
CA MET A 9 16.73 3.28 -12.02
C MET A 9 16.82 3.90 -10.62
N LEU A 10 16.07 4.97 -10.35
CA LEU A 10 16.01 5.64 -9.06
C LEU A 10 15.52 4.70 -7.96
N THR A 11 14.48 3.91 -8.24
CA THR A 11 13.97 2.91 -7.30
C THR A 11 15.03 1.85 -6.98
N ASN A 12 15.76 1.37 -7.98
CA ASN A 12 16.84 0.40 -7.78
C ASN A 12 17.99 0.99 -6.94
N ILE A 13 18.41 2.23 -7.24
CA ILE A 13 19.45 2.96 -6.48
C ILE A 13 19.01 3.14 -5.02
N THR A 14 17.76 3.53 -4.77
CA THR A 14 17.26 3.71 -3.40
C THR A 14 17.19 2.40 -2.60
N GLY A 15 16.98 1.26 -3.28
CA GLY A 15 16.99 -0.06 -2.64
C GLY A 15 18.39 -0.48 -2.17
N ASP A 16 19.42 -0.15 -2.93
CA ASP A 16 20.80 -0.59 -2.68
C ASP A 16 21.67 0.50 -2.03
N TRP A 17 21.05 1.57 -1.54
CA TRP A 17 21.73 2.71 -0.93
C TRP A 17 22.54 2.31 0.33
N PRO A 18 23.81 2.72 0.46
CA PRO A 18 24.72 2.26 1.52
C PRO A 18 24.35 2.81 2.91
N TYR A 19 23.78 4.01 2.98
CA TYR A 19 23.39 4.61 4.26
C TYR A 19 22.08 4.00 4.76
N SER A 20 22.19 3.09 5.73
CA SER A 20 21.07 2.31 6.29
C SER A 20 19.92 3.17 6.84
N LYS A 21 20.23 4.34 7.43
CA LYS A 21 19.22 5.27 7.96
C LYS A 21 18.40 5.94 6.84
N GLU A 22 19.05 6.35 5.76
CA GLU A 22 18.40 6.99 4.61
C GLU A 22 17.57 5.97 3.82
N ARG A 23 18.12 4.76 3.62
CA ARG A 23 17.40 3.64 3.01
C ARG A 23 16.16 3.26 3.82
N ARG A 24 16.27 3.18 5.15
CA ARG A 24 15.12 2.89 6.02
C ARG A 24 14.08 4.01 5.95
N ALA A 25 14.49 5.28 5.90
CA ALA A 25 13.56 6.39 5.76
C ALA A 25 12.76 6.36 4.45
N LEU A 26 13.27 5.73 3.39
CA LEU A 26 12.53 5.55 2.14
C LEU A 26 11.58 4.34 2.14
N ASN A 27 12.02 3.20 2.70
CA ASN A 27 11.27 1.94 2.62
C ASN A 27 10.29 1.75 3.79
N TRP A 28 10.63 2.19 5.00
CA TRP A 28 9.81 2.02 6.20
C TRP A 28 8.43 2.71 6.15
N PRO A 29 8.29 3.91 5.54
CA PRO A 29 6.99 4.57 5.41
C PRO A 29 5.94 3.72 4.70
N LEU A 30 6.34 2.92 3.70
CA LEU A 30 5.44 2.00 3.01
C LEU A 30 4.89 0.94 3.97
N HIS A 31 5.78 0.27 4.71
CA HIS A 31 5.39 -0.78 5.65
C HIS A 31 4.56 -0.23 6.80
N ALA A 32 4.91 0.93 7.33
CA ALA A 32 4.15 1.59 8.39
C ALA A 32 2.71 1.91 7.95
N GLY A 33 2.53 2.41 6.72
CA GLY A 33 1.21 2.67 6.16
C GLY A 33 0.39 1.40 5.92
N ILE A 34 1.01 0.33 5.41
CA ILE A 34 0.34 -0.97 5.23
C ILE A 34 -0.13 -1.51 6.60
N VAL A 35 0.76 -1.54 7.60
CA VAL A 35 0.43 -2.05 8.94
C VAL A 35 -0.68 -1.23 9.59
N ALA A 36 -0.64 0.10 9.48
CA ALA A 36 -1.68 0.97 10.01
C ALA A 36 -3.04 0.71 9.36
N ASN A 37 -3.09 0.55 8.03
CA ASN A 37 -4.32 0.25 7.30
C ASN A 37 -4.87 -1.15 7.59
N CYS A 38 -4.00 -2.15 7.70
CA CYS A 38 -4.41 -3.49 8.12
C CYS A 38 -4.99 -3.46 9.55
N LEU A 39 -4.37 -2.71 10.47
CA LEU A 39 -4.85 -2.56 11.83
C LEU A 39 -6.20 -1.83 11.88
N SER A 40 -6.34 -0.70 11.19
CA SER A 40 -7.61 0.05 11.17
C SER A 40 -8.73 -0.76 10.53
N SER A 41 -8.46 -1.44 9.41
CA SER A 41 -9.44 -2.32 8.77
C SER A 41 -9.85 -3.46 9.69
N THR A 42 -8.91 -4.06 10.43
CA THR A 42 -9.23 -5.13 11.37
C THR A 42 -10.15 -4.62 12.47
N LEU A 43 -9.81 -3.50 13.10
CA LEU A 43 -10.61 -2.92 14.20
C LEU A 43 -12.03 -2.54 13.74
N ILE A 44 -12.14 -1.96 12.54
CA ILE A 44 -13.43 -1.63 11.92
C ILE A 44 -14.23 -2.91 11.65
N ALA A 45 -13.61 -3.91 11.00
CA ALA A 45 -14.25 -5.17 10.71
C ALA A 45 -14.71 -5.91 11.96
N THR A 46 -13.93 -5.89 13.05
CA THR A 46 -14.30 -6.51 14.33
C THR A 46 -15.56 -5.89 14.91
N LYS A 47 -15.67 -4.56 14.88
CA LYS A 47 -16.82 -3.85 15.44
C LYS A 47 -18.08 -4.02 14.61
N ILE A 48 -17.96 -3.98 13.29
CA ILE A 48 -19.09 -4.20 12.38
C ILE A 48 -19.57 -5.65 12.48
N SER A 49 -18.64 -6.62 12.51
CA SER A 49 -18.99 -8.04 12.60
C SER A 49 -19.72 -8.36 13.91
N SER A 50 -19.28 -7.80 15.05
CA SER A 50 -19.97 -8.00 16.33
C SER A 50 -21.38 -7.41 16.36
N ASP A 51 -21.61 -6.31 15.63
CA ASP A 51 -22.90 -5.64 15.57
C ASP A 51 -23.87 -6.33 14.60
N MET A 52 -23.40 -6.68 13.40
CA MET A 52 -24.23 -7.26 12.33
C MET A 52 -24.45 -8.77 12.44
N VAL A 53 -23.48 -9.52 12.99
CA VAL A 53 -23.56 -10.99 13.08
C VAL A 53 -24.05 -11.45 14.45
N LEU A 54 -23.59 -10.79 15.52
CA LEU A 54 -23.88 -11.19 16.90
C LEU A 54 -24.83 -10.24 17.63
N PHE A 55 -25.25 -9.12 17.00
CA PHE A 55 -26.11 -8.10 17.59
C PHE A 55 -25.62 -7.57 18.96
N ASN A 56 -24.30 -7.61 19.18
CA ASN A 56 -23.68 -7.18 20.44
C ASN A 56 -22.56 -6.15 20.19
N PRO A 57 -22.88 -4.84 20.19
CA PRO A 57 -21.90 -3.80 19.91
C PRO A 57 -20.84 -3.59 21.00
N LYS A 58 -21.11 -4.07 22.23
CA LYS A 58 -20.24 -3.90 23.40
C LYS A 58 -19.18 -4.99 23.53
N MET A 59 -19.17 -5.96 22.63
CA MET A 59 -18.26 -7.09 22.66
C MET A 59 -16.78 -6.65 22.55
N SER A 60 -15.92 -7.37 23.27
CA SER A 60 -14.47 -7.15 23.24
C SER A 60 -13.88 -7.56 21.89
N LEU A 61 -12.73 -7.00 21.51
CA LEU A 61 -12.09 -7.29 20.22
C LEU A 61 -11.70 -8.77 20.10
N LEU A 62 -11.16 -9.36 21.15
CA LEU A 62 -10.70 -10.75 21.15
C LEU A 62 -11.87 -11.72 21.09
N ASP A 63 -12.95 -11.44 21.84
CA ASP A 63 -14.14 -12.29 21.79
C ASP A 63 -14.77 -12.22 20.42
N SER A 64 -14.85 -11.02 19.82
CA SER A 64 -15.43 -10.84 18.48
C SER A 64 -14.65 -11.60 17.42
N ILE A 65 -13.31 -11.59 17.47
CA ILE A 65 -12.47 -12.38 16.53
C ILE A 65 -12.69 -13.89 16.71
N ARG A 66 -12.96 -14.37 17.93
CA ARG A 66 -13.19 -15.80 18.20
C ARG A 66 -14.57 -16.27 17.74
N GLN A 67 -15.60 -15.45 17.88
CA GLN A 67 -16.99 -15.84 17.66
C GLN A 67 -17.53 -15.43 16.28
N CYS A 68 -16.99 -14.37 15.66
CA CYS A 68 -17.39 -13.93 14.33
C CYS A 68 -16.75 -14.77 13.21
N PRO A 69 -17.38 -14.85 12.03
CA PRO A 69 -16.77 -15.47 10.85
C PRO A 69 -15.45 -14.78 10.49
N LYS A 70 -14.45 -15.56 10.08
CA LYS A 70 -13.10 -15.04 9.76
C LYS A 70 -13.03 -14.26 8.44
N SER A 71 -14.01 -14.45 7.54
CA SER A 71 -13.96 -13.90 6.19
C SER A 71 -13.93 -12.36 6.11
N PRO A 72 -14.70 -11.57 6.88
CA PRO A 72 -14.63 -10.12 6.80
C PRO A 72 -13.29 -9.55 7.29
N PHE A 73 -12.63 -10.25 8.22
CA PHE A 73 -11.30 -9.87 8.69
C PHE A 73 -10.24 -10.06 7.61
N VAL A 74 -10.19 -11.26 7.02
CA VAL A 74 -9.20 -11.57 5.97
C VAL A 74 -9.40 -10.68 4.75
N PHE A 75 -10.66 -10.48 4.34
CA PHE A 75 -10.98 -9.59 3.23
C PHE A 75 -10.59 -8.14 3.51
N GLY A 76 -10.95 -7.60 4.68
CA GLY A 76 -10.60 -6.24 5.07
C GLY A 76 -9.08 -6.01 5.08
N VAL A 77 -8.32 -6.88 5.76
CA VAL A 77 -6.85 -6.78 5.82
C VAL A 77 -6.22 -6.83 4.42
N TYR A 78 -6.67 -7.77 3.58
CA TYR A 78 -6.11 -7.97 2.25
C TYR A 78 -6.40 -6.78 1.33
N THR A 79 -7.65 -6.33 1.27
CA THR A 79 -8.08 -5.22 0.42
C THR A 79 -7.48 -3.89 0.86
N SER A 80 -7.44 -3.59 2.15
CA SER A 80 -6.83 -2.35 2.67
C SER A 80 -5.31 -2.32 2.47
N GLY A 81 -4.61 -3.45 2.71
CA GLY A 81 -3.17 -3.53 2.53
C GLY A 81 -2.73 -3.37 1.07
N ILE A 82 -3.37 -4.13 0.16
CA ILE A 82 -3.06 -4.07 -1.27
C ILE A 82 -3.51 -2.76 -1.88
N GLY A 83 -4.72 -2.29 -1.54
CA GLY A 83 -5.24 -1.02 -2.00
C GLY A 83 -4.30 0.14 -1.65
N TYR A 84 -3.77 0.15 -0.42
CA TYR A 84 -2.80 1.16 0.00
C TYR A 84 -1.49 1.08 -0.79
N TYR A 85 -0.93 -0.13 -0.92
CA TYR A 85 0.31 -0.34 -1.68
C TYR A 85 0.17 0.16 -3.12
N MET A 86 -0.90 -0.25 -3.81
CA MET A 86 -1.12 0.10 -5.21
C MET A 86 -1.35 1.60 -5.40
N LEU A 87 -2.23 2.21 -4.61
CA LEU A 87 -2.49 3.65 -4.72
C LEU A 87 -1.26 4.49 -4.38
N ARG A 88 -0.47 4.09 -3.37
CA ARG A 88 0.79 4.78 -3.06
C ARG A 88 1.80 4.64 -4.19
N GLN A 89 1.92 3.46 -4.79
CA GLN A 89 2.84 3.21 -5.90
C GLN A 89 2.46 4.02 -7.16
N ILE A 90 1.17 4.21 -7.42
CA ILE A 90 0.67 4.94 -8.60
C ILE A 90 0.68 6.46 -8.38
N LEU A 91 0.30 6.93 -7.20
CA LEU A 91 0.01 8.36 -6.98
C LEU A 91 1.12 9.12 -6.23
N VAL A 92 1.91 8.45 -5.39
CA VAL A 92 2.89 9.12 -4.50
C VAL A 92 4.32 8.89 -4.96
N VAL A 93 4.68 7.63 -5.25
CA VAL A 93 6.06 7.26 -5.64
C VAL A 93 6.55 8.02 -6.89
N PRO A 94 5.81 8.10 -8.01
CA PRO A 94 6.30 8.79 -9.20
C PRO A 94 6.46 10.29 -9.00
N GLU A 95 5.56 10.94 -8.27
CA GLU A 95 5.63 12.38 -7.97
C GLU A 95 6.91 12.70 -7.19
N VAL A 96 7.21 11.92 -6.16
CA VAL A 96 8.36 12.16 -5.29
C VAL A 96 9.70 11.84 -5.96
N LEU A 97 9.74 10.82 -6.82
CA LEU A 97 10.99 10.41 -7.49
C LEU A 97 11.26 11.14 -8.80
N THR A 98 10.22 11.61 -9.51
CA THR A 98 10.37 12.23 -10.83
C THR A 98 10.48 13.76 -10.74
N GLU A 99 9.82 14.39 -9.76
CA GLU A 99 9.85 15.85 -9.65
C GLU A 99 11.11 16.36 -8.93
N ARG A 100 11.72 17.41 -9.49
CA ARG A 100 12.87 18.09 -8.86
C ARG A 100 12.50 18.70 -7.51
N LYS A 101 11.27 19.21 -7.34
CA LYS A 101 10.76 19.84 -6.12
C LYS A 101 9.29 19.46 -5.88
N PRO A 102 9.01 18.32 -5.22
CA PRO A 102 7.64 17.95 -4.88
C PRO A 102 7.07 18.91 -3.84
N CYS A 103 5.79 19.24 -4.00
CA CYS A 103 5.09 20.06 -3.02
C CYS A 103 4.76 19.23 -1.78
N SER A 104 5.39 19.54 -0.63
CA SER A 104 5.21 18.77 0.62
C SER A 104 3.74 18.68 1.05
N SER A 105 2.94 19.73 0.84
CA SER A 105 1.52 19.72 1.18
C SER A 105 0.70 18.86 0.22
N CYS A 106 1.01 18.83 -1.07
CA CYS A 106 0.32 17.97 -2.06
C CYS A 106 0.59 16.48 -1.80
N VAL A 107 1.85 16.12 -1.50
CA VAL A 107 2.21 14.73 -1.18
C VAL A 107 1.55 14.30 0.13
N LEU A 108 1.49 15.19 1.13
CA LEU A 108 0.82 14.93 2.40
C LEU A 108 -0.68 14.70 2.23
N THR A 109 -1.38 15.59 1.51
CA THR A 109 -2.83 15.46 1.30
C THR A 109 -3.17 14.20 0.52
N ARG A 110 -2.40 13.86 -0.52
CA ARG A 110 -2.56 12.60 -1.27
C ARG A 110 -2.35 11.38 -0.38
N ASN A 111 -1.28 11.33 0.39
CA ASN A 111 -1.01 10.16 1.24
C ASN A 111 -2.04 10.00 2.37
N VAL A 112 -2.51 11.10 2.96
CA VAL A 112 -3.61 11.08 3.95
C VAL A 112 -4.91 10.62 3.29
N ALA A 113 -5.26 11.13 2.11
CA ALA A 113 -6.45 10.71 1.38
C ALA A 113 -6.42 9.22 1.03
N ILE A 114 -5.27 8.70 0.59
CA ILE A 114 -5.08 7.27 0.30
C ILE A 114 -5.22 6.43 1.57
N ALA A 115 -4.59 6.84 2.69
CA ALA A 115 -4.68 6.13 3.96
C ALA A 115 -6.12 6.08 4.50
N LEU A 116 -6.85 7.21 4.47
CA LEU A 116 -8.24 7.26 4.89
C LEU A 116 -9.16 6.48 3.94
N GLY A 117 -8.94 6.58 2.63
CA GLY A 117 -9.74 5.87 1.63
C GLY A 117 -9.60 4.35 1.74
N THR A 118 -8.38 3.85 1.83
CA THR A 118 -8.10 2.41 1.85
C THR A 118 -8.23 1.78 3.23
N GLY A 119 -7.84 2.49 4.30
CA GLY A 119 -7.85 1.98 5.67
C GLY A 119 -9.15 2.20 6.43
N ILE A 120 -10.00 3.14 6.00
CA ILE A 120 -11.26 3.49 6.68
C ILE A 120 -12.46 3.35 5.73
N ALA A 121 -12.50 4.11 4.64
CA ALA A 121 -13.69 4.16 3.78
C ALA A 121 -14.00 2.81 3.11
N LEU A 122 -12.98 2.11 2.60
CA LEU A 122 -13.15 0.83 1.93
C LEU A 122 -13.67 -0.26 2.90
N PRO A 123 -13.07 -0.49 4.08
CA PRO A 123 -13.63 -1.40 5.09
C PRO A 123 -15.03 -1.02 5.53
N MET A 124 -15.34 0.28 5.61
CA MET A 124 -16.67 0.75 5.99
C MET A 124 -17.75 0.38 4.96
N VAL A 125 -17.43 0.35 3.67
CA VAL A 125 -18.41 0.00 2.64
C VAL A 125 -18.46 -1.52 2.42
N SER A 126 -17.30 -2.18 2.41
CA SER A 126 -17.20 -3.60 2.06
C SER A 126 -17.59 -4.57 3.20
N THR A 127 -17.20 -4.28 4.43
CA THR A 127 -17.44 -5.16 5.58
C THR A 127 -18.93 -5.36 5.91
N PRO A 128 -19.80 -4.32 5.98
CA PRO A 128 -21.21 -4.53 6.31
C PRO A 128 -21.92 -5.37 5.25
N TYR A 129 -21.59 -5.16 3.98
CA TYR A 129 -22.12 -5.96 2.88
C TYR A 129 -21.72 -7.43 3.01
N LEU A 130 -20.44 -7.70 3.30
CA LEU A 130 -19.97 -9.07 3.47
C LEU A 130 -20.61 -9.76 4.69
N CYS A 131 -20.75 -9.04 5.80
CA CYS A 131 -21.43 -9.55 7.00
C CYS A 131 -22.90 -9.88 6.69
N TYR A 132 -23.60 -9.00 5.98
CA TYR A 132 -24.98 -9.22 5.57
C TYR A 132 -25.14 -10.44 4.67
N TYR A 133 -24.24 -10.61 3.70
CA TYR A 133 -24.24 -11.78 2.82
C TYR A 133 -24.04 -13.09 3.59
N ILE A 134 -23.18 -13.09 4.61
CA ILE A 134 -22.98 -14.26 5.49
C ILE A 134 -24.24 -14.54 6.31
N THR A 135 -24.87 -13.49 6.85
CA THR A 135 -26.12 -13.63 7.61
C THR A 135 -27.26 -14.13 6.73
N LEU A 136 -27.35 -13.68 5.47
CA LEU A 136 -28.35 -14.14 4.49
C LEU A 136 -28.23 -15.64 4.18
N ASN A 137 -26.99 -16.15 4.10
CA ASN A 137 -26.72 -17.58 3.88
C ASN A 137 -26.85 -18.43 5.16
N ARG A 138 -27.05 -17.80 6.32
CA ARG A 138 -27.25 -18.50 7.59
C ARG A 138 -28.74 -18.79 7.72
N GLU A 139 -29.13 -20.06 7.65
CA GLU A 139 -30.52 -20.55 7.53
C GLU A 139 -31.52 -20.11 8.63
N SER A 140 -31.08 -19.34 9.63
CA SER A 140 -31.87 -18.96 10.79
C SER A 140 -32.90 -17.84 10.55
N THR A 141 -32.71 -16.98 9.54
CA THR A 141 -33.59 -15.81 9.33
C THR A 141 -33.63 -15.37 7.85
N LYS A 142 -34.83 -15.28 7.26
CA LYS A 142 -35.03 -14.75 5.90
C LYS A 142 -34.92 -13.22 5.90
N TYR A 143 -33.72 -12.70 5.67
CA TYR A 143 -33.53 -11.28 5.36
C TYR A 143 -33.79 -11.00 3.87
N PRO A 144 -34.25 -9.79 3.49
CA PRO A 144 -34.48 -9.46 2.08
C PRO A 144 -33.15 -9.35 1.31
N PRO A 145 -33.03 -9.88 0.09
CA PRO A 145 -31.80 -9.71 -0.69
C PRO A 145 -31.60 -8.24 -1.06
N VAL A 146 -30.34 -7.78 -1.03
CA VAL A 146 -29.96 -6.44 -1.51
C VAL A 146 -30.09 -6.44 -3.04
N SER A 147 -31.04 -5.66 -3.57
CA SER A 147 -31.34 -5.62 -5.01
C SER A 147 -30.88 -4.33 -5.67
N ASN A 148 -30.88 -3.22 -4.93
CA ASN A 148 -30.50 -1.90 -5.45
C ASN A 148 -29.20 -1.37 -4.84
N TYR A 149 -28.53 -0.46 -5.57
CA TYR A 149 -27.38 0.29 -5.04
C TYR A 149 -27.75 1.17 -3.84
N LEU A 150 -28.99 1.67 -3.79
CA LEU A 150 -29.49 2.43 -2.65
C LEU A 150 -29.60 1.55 -1.40
N ASP A 151 -30.05 0.30 -1.55
CA ASP A 151 -30.12 -0.67 -0.45
C ASP A 151 -28.72 -1.03 0.06
N PHE A 152 -27.75 -1.15 -0.86
CA PHE A 152 -26.34 -1.36 -0.51
C PHE A 152 -25.74 -0.18 0.27
N LEU A 153 -26.01 1.05 -0.18
CA LEU A 153 -25.53 2.25 0.51
C LEU A 153 -26.23 2.45 1.85
N ALA A 154 -27.53 2.18 1.94
CA ALA A 154 -28.29 2.22 3.19
C ALA A 154 -27.75 1.19 4.19
N LEU A 155 -27.52 -0.05 3.77
CA LEU A 155 -26.90 -1.09 4.58
C LEU A 155 -25.49 -0.68 5.05
N SER A 156 -24.69 -0.12 4.15
CA SER A 156 -23.34 0.37 4.48
C SER A 156 -23.40 1.52 5.49
N TRP A 157 -24.40 2.40 5.35
CA TRP A 157 -24.63 3.55 6.22
C TRP A 157 -25.16 3.17 7.61
N GLU A 158 -26.06 2.19 7.69
CA GLU A 158 -26.55 1.68 8.96
C GLU A 158 -25.47 0.87 9.68
N GLY A 159 -24.70 0.07 8.93
CA GLY A 159 -23.66 -0.77 9.48
C GLY A 159 -22.38 -0.03 9.94
N THR A 160 -22.04 1.15 9.40
CA THR A 160 -20.69 1.72 9.61
C THR A 160 -20.55 3.18 10.09
N PRO A 161 -21.05 4.25 9.44
CA PRO A 161 -20.78 5.63 9.85
C PRO A 161 -21.80 6.12 10.90
N CYS A 162 -23.04 5.62 10.84
CA CYS A 162 -24.17 6.03 11.68
C CYS A 162 -24.58 4.96 12.72
N GLY A 163 -24.21 3.70 12.50
CA GLY A 163 -24.32 2.65 13.52
C GLY A 163 -23.50 3.02 14.74
N ARG A 164 -24.16 3.21 15.89
CA ARG A 164 -23.56 3.61 17.19
C ARG A 164 -22.25 2.88 17.53
N ALA A 165 -22.04 1.67 17.01
CA ALA A 165 -20.94 0.77 17.31
C ALA A 165 -19.55 1.28 16.87
N ALA A 166 -19.40 1.87 15.68
CA ALA A 166 -18.08 2.23 15.13
C ALA A 166 -17.72 3.72 15.25
N ARG A 167 -18.68 4.61 15.55
CA ARG A 167 -18.47 6.07 15.60
C ARG A 167 -17.37 6.49 16.58
N SER A 168 -17.33 5.90 17.77
CA SER A 168 -16.31 6.21 18.79
C SER A 168 -14.92 5.71 18.39
N LEU A 169 -14.87 4.62 17.62
CA LEU A 169 -13.63 4.06 17.08
C LEU A 169 -13.11 4.92 15.91
N LEU A 170 -14.00 5.37 15.02
CA LEU A 170 -13.65 6.25 13.89
C LEU A 170 -13.03 7.57 14.35
N LEU A 171 -13.58 8.19 15.41
CA LEU A 171 -13.01 9.40 16.01
C LEU A 171 -11.57 9.22 16.49
N LYS A 172 -11.15 8.00 16.83
CA LYS A 172 -9.76 7.67 17.23
C LYS A 172 -8.91 7.23 16.05
N LEU A 173 -9.49 6.50 15.09
CA LEU A 173 -8.78 5.96 13.94
C LEU A 173 -8.42 7.02 12.90
N ILE A 174 -9.28 8.02 12.67
CA ILE A 174 -9.01 9.11 11.72
C ILE A 174 -7.73 9.88 12.11
N PRO A 175 -7.58 10.42 13.34
CA PRO A 175 -6.36 11.13 13.72
C PRO A 175 -5.15 10.20 13.77
N PHE A 176 -5.33 8.93 14.16
CA PHE A 176 -4.25 7.93 14.11
C PHE A 176 -3.72 7.72 12.67
N GLN A 177 -4.62 7.52 11.72
CA GLN A 177 -4.25 7.33 10.31
C GLN A 177 -3.63 8.59 9.70
N ALA A 178 -4.19 9.76 10.00
CA ALA A 178 -3.62 11.03 9.58
C ALA A 178 -2.20 11.25 10.15
N ALA A 179 -1.98 10.90 11.42
CA ALA A 179 -0.66 11.00 12.05
C ALA A 179 0.35 10.04 11.43
N VAL A 180 -0.01 8.77 11.22
CA VAL A 180 0.87 7.79 10.56
C VAL A 180 1.20 8.22 9.14
N ALA A 181 0.20 8.67 8.37
CA ALA A 181 0.40 9.18 7.02
C ALA A 181 1.30 10.42 7.01
N ALA A 182 1.16 11.34 7.97
CA ALA A 182 2.01 12.52 8.10
C ALA A 182 3.47 12.14 8.41
N ILE A 183 3.70 11.30 9.43
CA ILE A 183 5.03 10.82 9.80
C ILE A 183 5.68 10.09 8.62
N SER A 184 4.93 9.18 7.99
CA SER A 184 5.35 8.47 6.78
C SER A 184 5.79 9.43 5.67
N THR A 185 5.00 10.48 5.42
CA THR A 185 5.29 11.46 4.37
C THR A 185 6.55 12.27 4.68
N TYR A 186 6.68 12.78 5.90
CA TYR A 186 7.87 13.54 6.29
C TYR A 186 9.14 12.69 6.32
N CYS A 187 9.06 11.44 6.78
CA CYS A 187 10.19 10.51 6.69
C CYS A 187 10.60 10.24 5.24
N PHE A 188 9.61 10.05 4.35
CA PHE A 188 9.86 9.81 2.93
C PHE A 188 10.49 11.03 2.23
N LEU A 189 9.96 12.24 2.48
CA LEU A 189 10.53 13.49 1.97
C LEU A 189 11.92 13.77 2.52
N TRP A 190 12.16 13.49 3.81
CA TRP A 190 13.48 13.62 4.43
C TRP A 190 14.51 12.68 3.80
N GLY A 191 14.14 11.42 3.56
CA GLY A 191 15.01 10.45 2.89
C GLY A 191 15.35 10.88 1.47
N ARG A 192 14.35 11.36 0.72
CA ARG A 192 14.52 11.94 -0.61
C ARG A 192 15.48 13.15 -0.57
N ASP A 193 15.25 14.11 0.31
CA ASP A 193 16.09 15.30 0.38
C ASP A 193 17.55 14.94 0.72
N ARG A 194 17.80 13.92 1.54
CA ARG A 194 19.16 13.46 1.85
C ARG A 194 19.88 12.79 0.67
N ILE A 195 19.14 12.02 -0.13
CA ILE A 195 19.68 11.30 -1.28
C ILE A 195 19.82 12.23 -2.50
N PHE A 196 18.86 13.15 -2.70
CA PHE A 196 18.81 14.01 -3.88
C PHE A 196 19.35 15.42 -3.66
N LYS A 197 19.57 15.89 -2.43
CA LYS A 197 19.99 17.27 -2.16
C LYS A 197 21.25 17.28 -1.30
N SER A 198 22.41 17.45 -1.93
CA SER A 198 23.65 17.85 -1.23
C SER A 198 23.76 19.36 -1.29
N LYS A 199 23.97 20.00 -0.13
CA LYS A 199 24.29 21.43 -0.07
C LYS A 199 25.81 21.54 0.10
N ILE A 200 26.51 21.85 -0.99
CA ILE A 200 27.93 22.21 -0.98
C ILE A 200 27.99 23.72 -1.28
N GLY A 201 28.20 24.53 -0.23
CA GLY A 201 28.16 25.99 -0.34
C GLY A 201 26.75 26.56 -0.64
N ASN A 202 26.66 27.53 -1.55
CA ASN A 202 25.42 28.19 -1.98
C ASN A 202 24.74 27.50 -3.19
N ILE A 203 25.27 26.38 -3.68
CA ILE A 203 24.75 25.66 -4.84
C ILE A 203 24.03 24.38 -4.36
N TYR A 204 22.79 24.22 -4.78
CA TYR A 204 22.04 22.97 -4.58
C TYR A 204 22.42 22.00 -5.69
N ARG A 205 23.16 20.94 -5.36
CA ARG A 205 23.53 19.86 -6.30
C ARG A 205 22.87 18.54 -5.90
N CYS A 206 22.70 17.67 -6.90
CA CYS A 206 22.15 16.34 -6.65
C CYS A 206 23.21 15.40 -6.09
N ARG A 207 23.05 14.97 -4.83
CA ARG A 207 24.04 14.12 -4.16
C ARG A 207 24.25 12.79 -4.89
N VAL A 208 23.20 12.20 -5.47
CA VAL A 208 23.31 11.00 -6.32
C VAL A 208 24.32 11.22 -7.45
N PHE A 209 24.23 12.34 -8.16
CA PHE A 209 25.17 12.65 -9.23
C PHE A 209 26.57 12.97 -8.68
N ASP A 210 26.69 13.68 -7.55
CA ASP A 210 28.00 13.90 -6.91
C ASP A 210 28.66 12.60 -6.41
N THR A 211 27.89 11.63 -5.92
CA THR A 211 28.43 10.32 -5.49
C THR A 211 28.73 9.40 -6.66
N LEU A 212 27.95 9.47 -7.75
CA LEU A 212 28.30 8.79 -9.00
C LEU A 212 29.53 9.42 -9.69
N ASP A 213 29.70 10.74 -9.61
CA ASP A 213 30.82 11.46 -10.21
C ASP A 213 32.10 11.36 -9.35
N ALA A 214 31.97 11.26 -8.02
CA ALA A 214 33.11 11.12 -7.11
C ALA A 214 33.70 9.70 -7.06
N ASP A 215 32.90 8.67 -7.38
CA ASP A 215 33.34 7.28 -7.37
C ASP A 215 32.76 6.52 -8.59
N PRO A 216 33.47 6.53 -9.75
CA PRO A 216 32.99 5.95 -10.99
C PRO A 216 32.89 4.40 -10.95
N ASP A 217 33.65 3.75 -10.06
CA ASP A 217 33.56 2.30 -9.85
C ASP A 217 32.31 1.94 -9.06
N PHE A 218 31.91 2.76 -8.09
CA PHE A 218 30.63 2.65 -7.38
C PHE A 218 29.43 2.91 -8.31
N ALA A 219 29.52 3.92 -9.18
CA ALA A 219 28.51 4.18 -10.21
C ALA A 219 28.32 2.96 -11.11
N ARG A 220 29.42 2.33 -11.57
CA ARG A 220 29.37 1.08 -12.33
C ARG A 220 28.75 -0.05 -11.52
N GLU A 221 29.12 -0.24 -10.27
CA GLU A 221 28.59 -1.35 -9.47
C GLU A 221 27.08 -1.20 -9.19
N VAL A 222 26.61 0.02 -8.90
CA VAL A 222 25.19 0.32 -8.70
C VAL A 222 24.42 0.24 -10.01
N LEU A 223 24.98 0.72 -11.12
CA LEU A 223 24.36 0.59 -12.45
C LEU A 223 24.29 -0.87 -12.91
N VAL A 224 25.36 -1.65 -12.71
CA VAL A 224 25.39 -3.09 -13.00
C VAL A 224 24.40 -3.81 -12.10
N LYS A 225 24.34 -3.53 -10.79
CA LYS A 225 23.33 -4.13 -9.89
C LYS A 225 21.90 -3.70 -10.23
N ALA A 226 21.69 -2.46 -10.63
CA ALA A 226 20.39 -1.95 -11.05
C ALA A 226 19.94 -2.53 -12.41
N GLN A 227 20.87 -2.79 -13.33
CA GLN A 227 20.62 -3.48 -14.60
C GLN A 227 20.43 -4.99 -14.41
N MET A 228 21.12 -5.59 -13.43
CA MET A 228 21.00 -7.02 -13.09
C MET A 228 19.78 -7.32 -12.19
N LYS A 229 19.04 -6.31 -11.72
CA LYS A 229 17.83 -6.50 -10.92
C LYS A 229 16.71 -6.98 -11.85
N VAL A 230 16.61 -8.31 -11.96
CA VAL A 230 15.58 -9.04 -12.71
C VAL A 230 14.22 -8.38 -12.49
N SER A 231 13.57 -7.97 -13.59
CA SER A 231 12.29 -7.27 -13.51
C SER A 231 11.26 -8.12 -12.77
N LEU A 232 10.33 -7.48 -12.04
CA LEU A 232 9.24 -8.19 -11.33
C LEU A 232 8.44 -9.09 -12.29
N LYS A 233 8.34 -8.67 -13.57
CA LYS A 233 7.78 -9.45 -14.67
C LYS A 233 8.56 -10.75 -14.93
N GLN A 234 9.89 -10.70 -15.00
CA GLN A 234 10.72 -11.91 -15.14
C GLN A 234 10.63 -12.80 -13.90
N ARG A 235 10.63 -12.26 -12.68
CA ARG A 235 10.45 -13.09 -11.47
C ARG A 235 9.09 -13.78 -11.43
N MET A 236 8.01 -13.11 -11.87
CA MET A 236 6.70 -13.73 -11.99
C MET A 236 6.63 -14.73 -13.13
N LEU A 237 7.28 -14.47 -14.27
CA LEU A 237 7.41 -15.42 -15.37
C LEU A 237 8.20 -16.66 -14.94
N ASP A 238 9.34 -16.50 -14.26
CA ASP A 238 10.16 -17.59 -13.72
C ASP A 238 9.37 -18.41 -12.67
N PHE A 239 8.57 -17.73 -11.84
CA PHE A 239 7.66 -18.40 -10.90
C PHE A 239 6.53 -19.15 -11.62
N LEU A 240 5.92 -18.56 -12.65
CA LEU A 240 4.89 -19.18 -13.48
C LEU A 240 5.44 -20.36 -14.29
N HIS A 241 6.68 -20.28 -14.78
CA HIS A 241 7.40 -21.37 -15.44
C HIS A 241 7.81 -22.48 -14.46
N GLY A 242 7.99 -22.16 -13.17
CA GLY A 242 8.24 -23.13 -12.10
C GLY A 242 7.00 -23.95 -11.68
N VAL A 243 5.78 -23.53 -12.08
CA VAL A 243 4.55 -24.26 -11.80
C VAL A 243 4.21 -25.16 -12.99
N PRO A 244 4.22 -26.50 -12.84
CA PRO A 244 4.10 -27.44 -13.96
C PRO A 244 2.79 -27.34 -14.77
N LEU A 245 1.73 -26.75 -14.19
CA LEU A 245 0.44 -26.52 -14.85
C LEU A 245 0.44 -25.38 -15.89
N PHE A 246 1.33 -24.38 -15.78
CA PHE A 246 1.34 -23.21 -16.67
C PHE A 246 2.38 -23.29 -17.81
N ASN A 247 3.30 -24.24 -17.73
CA ASN A 247 4.38 -24.42 -18.71
C ASN A 247 3.89 -24.88 -20.10
N GLY A 248 2.65 -25.41 -20.18
CA GLY A 248 2.04 -25.82 -21.45
C GLY A 248 1.31 -24.70 -22.20
N ILE A 249 0.98 -23.58 -21.55
CA ILE A 249 0.17 -22.49 -22.14
C ILE A 249 1.06 -21.32 -22.57
N VAL A 250 2.13 -21.04 -21.82
CA VAL A 250 3.09 -19.98 -22.14
C VAL A 250 4.29 -20.64 -22.82
N GLY A 251 4.18 -20.84 -24.14
CA GLY A 251 5.28 -21.33 -24.95
C GLY A 251 6.57 -20.53 -24.69
N LYS A 252 7.72 -21.22 -24.68
CA LYS A 252 9.04 -20.69 -24.32
C LYS A 252 9.37 -19.41 -25.13
N PRO A 253 9.40 -18.21 -24.53
CA PRO A 253 10.11 -17.09 -25.12
C PRO A 253 11.60 -17.22 -24.76
N THR A 254 12.48 -17.02 -25.73
CA THR A 254 13.93 -16.95 -25.51
C THR A 254 14.26 -15.86 -24.48
N PRO A 255 15.14 -16.14 -23.50
CA PRO A 255 15.49 -15.18 -22.46
C PRO A 255 16.14 -13.93 -23.08
N GLU A 256 15.62 -12.76 -22.70
CA GLU A 256 16.05 -11.44 -23.20
C GLU A 256 17.47 -11.04 -22.76
N SER A 257 18.18 -11.92 -22.04
CA SER A 257 19.58 -11.71 -21.60
C SER A 257 20.58 -11.64 -22.75
N ASP A 258 20.22 -12.12 -23.95
CA ASP A 258 21.10 -12.04 -25.13
C ASP A 258 20.93 -10.75 -25.95
N ARG A 259 19.92 -9.90 -25.68
CA ARG A 259 19.76 -8.63 -26.41
C ARG A 259 20.62 -7.49 -25.88
N VAL A 260 21.20 -7.63 -24.69
CA VAL A 260 22.03 -6.58 -24.05
C VAL A 260 23.53 -6.77 -24.33
N ARG A 261 23.93 -7.84 -25.04
CA ARG A 261 25.33 -8.06 -25.48
C ARG A 261 25.66 -7.50 -26.87
N ILE A 262 24.71 -6.87 -27.55
CA ILE A 262 24.95 -6.24 -28.86
C ILE A 262 24.43 -4.81 -28.83
N ASN A 263 25.29 -3.92 -28.30
CA ASN A 263 25.58 -2.55 -28.75
C ASN A 263 26.31 -1.78 -27.67
#